data_AF-A0A218ZQR2-F1
#
_entry.id   AF-A0A218ZQR2-F1
#
_cell.length_a   1.000
_cell.length_b   1.000
_cell.length_c   1.000
_cell.angle_alpha   90.00
_cell.angle_beta   90.00
_cell.angle_gamma   90.00
#
_symmetry.space_group_name_H-M   'P 1'
#
loop_
_entity.id
_entity.type
_entity.pdbx_description
1 polymer ?
#
loop_
_entity_poly.entity_id
_entity_poly.type
_entity_poly.pdbx_seq_one_letter_code
_entity_poly.pdbx_strand_id
1 'polypeptide(L)'
;MSSPSENKETELSVLKEILTWTKISGMKQVKAILSEALNDPLKRSLYQLSDGSRSIREILSKFKLKTSRASIQKLWKQWSMLGIGEPISVMGGGQRFKRSFDLDAFGIEYEMSTESVGGSTGITSGLEDSKTDTQEKLLEVEDD
;
A
#
# COMPACT_ATOMS: atom_id res chain seq x y z
N MET A 1 -39.70 -24.44 -9.82
CA MET A 1 -39.68 -23.03 -10.30
C MET A 1 -39.01 -22.24 -9.19
N SER A 2 -37.77 -21.80 -9.39
CA SER A 2 -37.02 -21.03 -8.39
C SER A 2 -37.64 -19.66 -8.19
N SER A 3 -37.60 -19.20 -6.95
CA SER A 3 -38.24 -17.98 -6.48
C SER A 3 -37.57 -16.75 -7.11
N PRO A 4 -38.30 -15.66 -7.44
CA PRO A 4 -37.68 -14.44 -7.99
C PRO A 4 -36.58 -13.81 -7.12
N SER A 5 -36.52 -14.13 -5.83
CA SER A 5 -35.47 -13.71 -4.89
C SER A 5 -34.17 -14.53 -5.02
N GLU A 6 -34.26 -15.84 -5.28
CA GLU A 6 -33.09 -16.73 -5.44
C GLU A 6 -32.28 -16.36 -6.68
N ASN A 7 -32.95 -15.92 -7.75
CA ASN A 7 -32.28 -15.47 -8.98
C ASN A 7 -31.41 -14.22 -8.73
N LYS A 8 -31.85 -13.29 -7.88
CA LYS A 8 -31.05 -12.08 -7.57
C LYS A 8 -29.81 -12.40 -6.75
N GLU A 9 -29.91 -13.32 -5.80
CA GLU A 9 -28.77 -13.72 -4.96
C GLU A 9 -27.71 -14.45 -5.78
N THR A 10 -28.13 -15.33 -6.69
CA THR A 10 -27.24 -16.02 -7.62
C THR A 10 -26.58 -15.07 -8.62
N GLU A 11 -27.33 -14.12 -9.20
CA GLU A 11 -26.77 -13.05 -10.05
C GLU A 11 -25.69 -12.23 -9.32
N LEU A 12 -25.97 -11.82 -8.07
CA LEU A 12 -25.02 -11.08 -7.26
C LEU A 12 -23.76 -11.89 -6.93
N SER A 13 -23.90 -13.21 -6.71
CA SER A 13 -22.76 -14.10 -6.48
C SER A 13 -21.86 -14.16 -7.70
N VAL A 14 -22.44 -14.40 -8.89
CA VAL A 14 -21.69 -14.47 -10.15
C VAL A 14 -20.98 -13.13 -10.43
N LEU A 15 -21.65 -12.00 -10.19
CA LEU A 15 -21.03 -10.67 -10.35
C LEU A 15 -19.83 -10.47 -9.41
N LYS A 16 -19.90 -10.95 -8.16
CA LYS A 16 -18.78 -10.90 -7.22
C LYS A 16 -17.61 -11.77 -7.67
N GLU A 17 -17.89 -12.96 -8.21
CA GLU A 17 -16.87 -13.85 -8.75
C GLU A 17 -16.18 -13.26 -9.98
N ILE A 18 -16.96 -12.75 -10.94
CA ILE A 18 -16.42 -12.06 -12.13
C ILE A 18 -15.56 -10.86 -11.69
N LEU A 19 -16.02 -10.07 -10.72
CA LEU A 19 -15.26 -8.95 -10.17
C LEU A 19 -13.95 -9.43 -9.54
N THR A 20 -13.95 -10.55 -8.83
CA THR A 20 -12.77 -11.12 -8.19
C THR A 20 -11.73 -11.54 -9.24
N TRP A 21 -12.14 -12.31 -10.25
CA TRP A 21 -11.25 -12.74 -11.33
C TRP A 21 -10.74 -11.57 -12.17
N THR A 22 -11.59 -10.56 -12.41
CA THR A 22 -11.19 -9.33 -13.11
C THR A 22 -10.12 -8.58 -12.33
N LYS A 23 -10.27 -8.43 -11.01
CA LYS A 23 -9.26 -7.82 -10.15
C LYS A 23 -7.94 -8.57 -10.23
N ILE A 24 -7.97 -9.90 -10.08
CA ILE A 24 -6.77 -10.75 -10.15
C ILE A 24 -6.06 -10.60 -11.51
N SER A 25 -6.82 -10.61 -12.61
CA SER A 25 -6.27 -10.42 -13.97
C SER A 25 -5.59 -9.06 -14.13
N GLY A 26 -6.20 -7.99 -13.61
CA GLY A 26 -5.68 -6.63 -13.70
C GLY A 26 -4.52 -6.30 -12.74
N MET A 27 -4.29 -7.09 -11.68
CA MET A 27 -3.31 -6.77 -10.63
C MET A 27 -1.89 -6.52 -11.15
N LYS A 28 -1.42 -7.33 -12.12
CA LYS A 28 -0.07 -7.16 -12.68
C LYS A 28 0.07 -5.83 -13.43
N GLN A 29 -0.94 -5.47 -14.20
CA GLN A 29 -0.96 -4.21 -14.96
C GLN A 29 -1.03 -3.01 -14.02
N VAL A 30 -1.87 -3.08 -12.98
CA VAL A 30 -1.95 -2.04 -11.96
C VAL A 30 -0.60 -1.84 -11.27
N LYS A 31 0.09 -2.93 -10.89
CA LYS A 31 1.43 -2.86 -10.29
C LYS A 31 2.43 -2.15 -11.20
N ALA A 32 2.40 -2.44 -12.50
CA ALA A 32 3.27 -1.79 -13.48
C ALA A 32 2.98 -0.29 -13.58
N ILE A 33 1.71 0.09 -13.71
CA ILE A 33 1.27 1.50 -13.76
C ILE A 33 1.67 2.24 -12.49
N LEU A 34 1.46 1.65 -11.31
CA LEU A 34 1.85 2.24 -10.03
C LEU A 34 3.37 2.42 -9.95
N SER A 35 4.16 1.43 -10.39
CA SER A 35 5.62 1.51 -10.35
C SER A 35 6.18 2.59 -11.28
N GLU A 36 5.57 2.76 -12.46
CA GLU A 36 5.93 3.79 -13.43
C GLU A 36 5.50 5.19 -12.96
N ALA A 37 4.25 5.34 -12.53
CA ALA A 37 3.70 6.62 -12.07
C ALA A 37 4.34 7.10 -10.76
N LEU A 38 4.74 6.18 -9.89
CA LEU A 38 5.32 6.41 -8.57
C LEU A 38 6.81 6.00 -8.54
N ASN A 39 7.52 6.37 -9.60
CA ASN A 39 8.94 6.04 -9.79
C ASN A 39 9.90 6.63 -8.75
N ASP A 40 9.47 7.65 -8.00
CA ASP A 40 10.25 8.35 -6.97
C ASP A 40 9.69 8.01 -5.57
N PRO A 41 10.54 7.68 -4.57
CA PRO A 41 10.13 7.53 -3.17
C PRO A 41 9.19 8.63 -2.68
N LEU A 42 9.44 9.90 -3.03
CA LEU A 42 8.57 11.01 -2.62
C LEU A 42 7.15 10.86 -3.19
N LYS A 43 7.01 10.42 -4.43
CA LYS A 43 5.70 10.21 -5.06
C LYS A 43 4.94 9.07 -4.40
N ARG A 44 5.64 7.98 -4.03
CA ARG A 44 5.03 6.83 -3.34
C ARG A 44 4.46 7.24 -1.99
N SER A 45 5.27 7.93 -1.18
CA SER A 45 4.84 8.44 0.11
C SER A 45 3.68 9.44 -0.01
N LEU A 46 3.75 10.35 -0.99
CA LEU A 46 2.68 11.33 -1.23
C LEU A 46 1.38 10.64 -1.65
N TYR A 47 1.48 9.66 -2.55
CA TYR A 47 0.35 8.87 -3.02
C TYR A 47 -0.31 8.14 -1.84
N GLN A 48 0.47 7.44 -1.01
CA GLN A 48 -0.05 6.72 0.14
C GLN A 48 -0.75 7.64 1.16
N LEU A 49 -0.22 8.85 1.39
CA LEU A 49 -0.83 9.85 2.27
C LEU A 49 -2.10 10.50 1.70
N SER A 50 -2.34 10.38 0.39
CA SER A 50 -3.50 10.95 -0.30
C SER A 50 -4.70 9.99 -0.22
N ASP A 51 -5.27 9.83 0.97
CA ASP A 51 -6.37 8.91 1.30
C ASP A 51 -7.77 9.56 1.23
N GLY A 52 -7.87 10.79 0.71
CA GLY A 52 -9.12 11.56 0.68
C GLY A 52 -9.44 12.30 1.98
N SER A 53 -8.70 12.07 3.06
CA SER A 53 -8.89 12.77 4.33
C SER A 53 -8.01 14.02 4.45
N ARG A 54 -6.82 14.00 3.84
CA ARG A 54 -5.83 15.08 3.97
C ARG A 54 -5.95 16.12 2.87
N SER A 55 -5.83 17.38 3.26
CA SER A 55 -5.64 18.52 2.38
C SER A 55 -4.19 18.61 1.90
N ILE A 56 -3.96 19.34 0.81
CA ILE A 56 -2.60 19.60 0.30
C ILE A 56 -1.72 20.28 1.36
N ARG A 57 -2.29 21.12 2.23
CA ARG A 57 -1.54 21.79 3.30
C ARG A 57 -1.03 20.76 4.34
N GLU A 58 -1.86 19.81 4.74
CA GLU A 58 -1.49 18.75 5.69
C GLU A 58 -0.49 17.77 5.09
N ILE A 59 -0.58 17.51 3.79
CA ILE A 59 0.42 16.69 3.09
C ILE A 59 1.77 17.44 3.05
N LEU A 60 1.77 18.73 2.67
CA LEU A 60 3.00 19.53 2.63
C LEU A 60 3.74 19.61 3.97
N SER A 61 3.01 19.67 5.09
CA SER A 61 3.65 19.70 6.42
C SER A 61 4.45 18.44 6.71
N LYS A 62 4.12 17.30 6.08
CA LYS A 62 4.87 16.05 6.18
C LYS A 62 6.10 15.99 5.27
N PHE A 63 6.08 16.69 4.13
CA PHE A 63 7.16 16.63 3.14
C PHE A 63 8.17 17.79 3.21
N LYS A 64 7.97 18.76 4.12
CA LYS A 64 8.84 19.95 4.26
C LYS A 64 9.05 20.61 2.87
N LEU A 65 10.23 21.20 2.62
CA LEU A 65 10.59 21.88 1.36
C LEU A 65 10.79 20.94 0.15
N LYS A 66 10.51 19.64 0.27
CA LYS A 66 10.75 18.66 -0.82
C LYS A 66 9.71 18.74 -1.94
N THR A 67 8.59 19.44 -1.74
CA THR A 67 7.55 19.59 -2.77
C THR A 67 6.73 20.88 -2.58
N SER A 68 5.98 21.26 -3.61
CA SER A 68 5.16 22.48 -3.62
C SER A 68 3.68 22.15 -3.80
N ARG A 69 2.78 23.04 -3.36
CA ARG A 69 1.33 22.89 -3.56
C ARG A 69 0.98 22.62 -5.03
N ALA A 70 1.59 23.37 -5.96
CA ALA A 70 1.36 23.23 -7.39
C ALA A 70 1.81 21.86 -7.92
N SER A 71 2.96 21.36 -7.42
CA SER A 71 3.45 20.03 -7.76
C SER A 71 2.48 18.93 -7.31
N ILE A 72 1.94 19.02 -6.10
CA ILE A 72 0.95 18.06 -5.58
C ILE A 72 -0.31 18.06 -6.44
N GLN A 73 -0.85 19.24 -6.78
CA GLN A 73 -2.03 19.34 -7.65
C GLN A 73 -1.79 18.74 -9.04
N LYS A 74 -0.61 18.97 -9.61
CA LYS A 74 -0.23 18.38 -10.89
C LYS A 74 -0.18 16.86 -10.82
N LEU A 75 0.43 16.29 -9.77
CA LEU A 75 0.48 14.85 -9.56
C LEU A 75 -0.91 14.25 -9.38
N TRP A 76 -1.76 14.84 -8.55
CA TRP A 76 -3.14 14.40 -8.37
C TRP A 76 -3.93 14.40 -9.68
N LYS A 77 -3.77 15.43 -10.51
CA LYS A 77 -4.38 15.47 -11.84
C LYS A 77 -3.86 14.33 -12.73
N GLN A 78 -2.55 14.08 -12.75
CA GLN A 78 -1.95 12.98 -13.51
C GLN A 78 -2.46 11.62 -13.05
N TRP A 79 -2.50 11.39 -11.74
CA TRP A 79 -2.97 10.14 -11.14
C TRP A 79 -4.46 9.90 -11.35
N SER A 80 -5.26 10.96 -11.38
CA SER A 80 -6.67 10.86 -11.74
C SER A 80 -6.86 10.44 -13.20
N MET A 81 -6.07 11.00 -14.14
CA MET A 81 -6.12 10.59 -15.55
C MET A 81 -5.66 9.13 -15.75
N LEU A 82 -4.74 8.64 -14.91
CA LEU A 82 -4.31 7.24 -14.91
C LEU A 82 -5.29 6.28 -14.21
N GLY A 83 -6.36 6.80 -13.59
CA GLY A 83 -7.33 5.98 -12.87
C GLY A 83 -6.81 5.38 -11.55
N ILE A 84 -5.66 5.83 -11.05
CA ILE A 84 -5.08 5.33 -9.78
C ILE A 84 -5.54 6.15 -8.57
N GLY A 85 -6.46 7.08 -8.75
CA GLY A 85 -7.14 7.78 -7.67
C GLY A 85 -8.14 8.79 -8.20
N GLU A 86 -8.86 9.44 -7.29
CA GLU A 86 -9.94 10.35 -7.63
C GLU A 86 -9.86 11.66 -6.83
N PRO A 87 -10.15 12.81 -7.46
CA PRO A 87 -10.35 14.05 -6.74
C PRO A 87 -11.67 14.03 -5.97
N ILE A 88 -11.66 14.55 -4.76
CA ILE A 88 -12.82 14.71 -3.89
C ILE A 88 -13.03 16.19 -3.61
N SER A 89 -14.18 16.71 -4.03
CA SER A 89 -14.62 18.06 -3.64
C SER A 89 -15.07 18.05 -2.18
N VAL A 90 -14.59 19.00 -1.38
CA VAL A 90 -15.01 19.15 0.02
C VAL A 90 -15.88 20.39 0.22
N MET A 91 -16.72 20.33 1.26
CA MET A 91 -17.56 21.47 1.67
C MET A 91 -16.65 22.67 1.99
N GLY A 92 -16.86 23.79 1.30
CA GLY A 92 -15.98 24.96 1.35
C GLY A 92 -15.06 25.14 0.13
N GLY A 93 -15.24 24.37 -0.95
CA GLY A 93 -14.59 24.61 -2.25
C GLY A 93 -13.14 24.10 -2.34
N GLY A 94 -12.67 23.36 -1.34
CA GLY A 94 -11.39 22.66 -1.37
C GLY A 94 -11.41 21.39 -2.23
N GLN A 95 -10.23 20.91 -2.59
CA GLN A 95 -10.01 19.65 -3.29
C GLN A 95 -9.11 18.75 -2.44
N ARG A 96 -9.50 17.49 -2.31
CA ARG A 96 -8.69 16.39 -1.77
C ARG A 96 -8.50 15.34 -2.87
N PHE A 97 -7.63 14.38 -2.62
CA PHE A 97 -7.42 13.26 -3.53
C PHE A 97 -7.42 11.97 -2.72
N LYS A 98 -8.11 10.96 -3.24
CA LYS A 98 -8.19 9.64 -2.66
C LYS A 98 -7.56 8.63 -3.61
N ARG A 99 -6.50 7.98 -3.15
CA ARG A 99 -5.86 6.86 -3.82
C ARG A 99 -6.85 5.71 -3.98
N SER A 100 -6.82 5.07 -5.15
CA SER A 100 -7.62 3.87 -5.41
C SER A 100 -6.95 2.60 -4.88
N PHE A 101 -5.62 2.62 -4.75
CA PHE A 101 -4.81 1.46 -4.42
C PHE A 101 -3.99 1.68 -3.16
N ASP A 102 -3.74 0.59 -2.43
CA ASP A 102 -2.83 0.58 -1.30
C ASP A 102 -1.48 0.03 -1.75
N LEU A 103 -0.40 0.79 -1.57
CA LEU A 103 0.93 0.36 -2.01
C LEU A 103 1.40 -0.90 -1.29
N ASP A 104 1.00 -1.08 -0.03
CA ASP A 104 1.31 -2.28 0.76
C ASP A 104 0.72 -3.54 0.10
N ALA A 105 -0.47 -3.45 -0.49
CA ALA A 105 -1.11 -4.56 -1.19
C ALA A 105 -0.38 -4.98 -2.48
N PHE A 106 0.51 -4.13 -3.02
CA PHE A 106 1.32 -4.43 -4.21
C PHE A 106 2.79 -4.71 -3.87
N GLY A 107 3.16 -4.65 -2.58
CA GLY A 107 4.55 -4.75 -2.12
C GLY A 107 5.42 -3.62 -2.67
N ILE A 108 4.86 -2.41 -2.78
CA ILE A 108 5.59 -1.21 -3.22
C ILE A 108 6.01 -0.44 -1.97
N GLU A 109 7.31 -0.35 -1.72
CA GLU A 109 7.86 0.34 -0.55
C GLU A 109 7.73 1.86 -0.66
N TYR A 110 7.39 2.50 0.45
CA TYR A 110 7.32 3.95 0.62
C TYR A 110 7.83 4.37 2.01
N GLU A 111 8.37 5.58 2.11
CA GLU A 111 8.85 6.14 3.38
C GLU A 111 7.80 7.08 3.97
N MET A 112 7.18 6.69 5.08
CA MET A 112 6.37 7.63 5.85
C MET A 112 7.31 8.60 6.56
N SER A 113 7.21 9.90 6.27
CA SER A 113 7.93 10.91 7.06
C SER A 113 7.32 11.01 8.45
N THR A 114 7.75 10.09 9.33
CA THR A 114 7.48 10.13 10.76
C THR A 114 8.69 10.70 11.45
N GLU A 115 8.55 11.87 12.04
CA GLU A 115 9.28 12.16 13.27
C GLU A 115 8.27 12.16 14.42
N SER A 116 8.55 11.28 15.39
CA SER A 116 7.82 10.92 16.62
C SER A 116 6.52 10.13 16.47
N VAL A 117 6.58 8.81 16.69
CA VAL A 117 6.07 8.14 17.90
C VAL A 117 6.89 6.86 18.07
N GLY A 118 7.56 6.74 19.22
CA GLY A 118 8.20 5.49 19.65
C GLY A 118 7.14 4.42 19.87
N GLY A 119 7.39 3.23 19.33
CA GLY A 119 6.48 2.10 19.44
C GLY A 119 7.11 0.88 18.81
N SER A 120 8.07 0.31 19.53
CA SER A 120 8.50 -1.07 19.35
C SER A 120 7.28 -1.98 19.38
N THR A 121 7.01 -2.71 18.30
CA THR A 121 6.58 -4.10 18.37
C THR A 121 6.97 -4.80 17.08
N GLY A 122 8.11 -5.48 17.13
CA GLY A 122 8.33 -6.62 16.27
C GLY A 122 7.31 -7.70 16.63
N ILE A 123 6.67 -8.28 15.61
CA ILE A 123 6.04 -9.59 15.71
C ILE A 123 6.53 -10.38 14.50
N THR A 124 7.57 -11.17 14.72
CA THR A 124 7.79 -12.41 13.99
C THR A 124 7.88 -13.52 15.02
N SER A 125 6.73 -14.15 15.27
CA SER A 125 6.65 -15.51 15.77
C SER A 125 7.27 -16.45 14.72
N GLY A 126 8.21 -17.29 15.12
CA GLY A 126 8.84 -18.28 14.25
C GLY A 126 9.66 -19.26 15.07
N LEU A 127 8.92 -20.13 15.75
CA LEU A 127 9.38 -21.29 16.50
C LEU A 127 9.94 -22.32 15.52
N GLU A 128 11.22 -22.69 15.61
CA GLU A 128 11.70 -24.02 15.18
C GLU A 128 12.77 -24.52 16.16
N ASP A 129 12.31 -25.37 17.07
CA ASP A 129 13.16 -26.32 17.78
C ASP A 129 13.65 -27.38 16.79
N SER A 130 14.97 -27.59 16.72
CA SER A 130 15.49 -28.96 16.54
C SER A 130 16.81 -29.10 17.29
N LYS A 131 16.73 -29.84 18.40
CA LYS A 131 17.87 -30.43 19.08
C LYS A 131 18.30 -31.66 18.27
N THR A 132 19.58 -31.77 17.96
CA THR A 132 20.28 -33.06 18.03
C THR A 132 21.61 -32.87 18.72
N ASP A 133 21.66 -33.53 19.86
CA ASP A 133 22.74 -33.84 20.77
C ASP A 133 23.88 -34.62 20.09
N THR A 134 25.13 -34.32 20.42
CA THR A 134 26.21 -35.31 20.63
C THR A 134 27.38 -34.57 21.30
N GLN A 135 27.59 -34.86 22.59
CA GLN A 135 28.78 -34.51 23.35
C GLN A 135 29.96 -35.45 23.05
N GLU A 136 31.12 -35.00 23.53
CA GLU A 136 32.38 -35.71 23.79
C GLU A 136 33.35 -35.87 22.60
N LYS A 137 34.48 -35.14 22.65
CA LYS A 137 35.70 -35.70 23.26
C LYS A 137 36.78 -34.63 23.44
N LEU A 138 37.20 -34.47 24.69
CA LEU A 138 38.42 -33.81 25.13
C LEU A 138 39.63 -34.64 24.68
N LEU A 139 40.65 -34.03 24.08
CA LEU A 139 42.04 -34.47 24.20
C LEU A 139 42.99 -33.34 23.80
N GLU A 140 43.97 -33.18 24.68
CA GLU A 140 45.03 -32.18 24.74
C GLU A 140 46.06 -32.31 23.60
N VAL A 141 46.98 -31.33 23.58
CA VAL A 141 48.45 -31.45 23.34
C VAL A 141 49.01 -30.64 22.14
N GLU A 142 49.72 -29.57 22.55
CA GLU A 142 51.01 -29.00 22.11
C GLU A 142 51.21 -28.35 20.72
N ASP A 143 51.55 -27.05 20.81
CA ASP A 143 52.73 -26.35 20.28
C ASP A 143 53.44 -26.86 19.00
N ASP A 144 53.52 -25.96 18.02
CA ASP A 144 54.72 -25.69 17.20
C ASP A 144 54.77 -24.19 16.83
#